data_AF-A0A8T5C5G0-F1
#
_entry.id   AF-A0A8T5C5G0-F1
#
_cell.length_a   1.000
_cell.length_b   1.000
_cell.length_c   1.000
_cell.angle_alpha   90.00
_cell.angle_beta   90.00
_cell.angle_gamma   90.00
#
_symmetry.space_group_name_H-M   'P 1'
#
loop_
_entity.id
_entity.type
_entity.pdbx_description
1 polymer ?
#
loop_
_entity_poly.entity_id
_entity_poly.type
_entity_poly.pdbx_seq_one_letter_code
_entity_poly.pdbx_strand_id
1 'polypeptide(L)'
;MSSTTTTLQNVASLDEFLKAAATETVPLFEHLEFEFLREYDVFAPCKRGRTRVHKPPELFRGFLHCYYENVYGTRPITRELQNPLVWRCCGFDRPPSRDAVDRFLTDLEHVVDEVFDHLVEQAALRGLLDSTYRIDSTHVEAIQWNDEASWNYDSTAEEHYYGFGCTIVSTGAKIPIAAEFTQAKQASEETAMRVTRDALAVDTPIWIIGDSAYDTLQWHDFLLDAGVVPVAPYNPRNTDEPLDIEYRVEDQIEEHSEDLQLKQSVLEETYNRRTQVERTNDAVKDCGLGHVRARGRVHARAQVFLALCLRLVVAITNDERGDNPGREMLRV
;
A
#
# COMPACT_ATOMS: atom_id res chain seq x y z
N MET A 1 27.25 14.19 35.14
CA MET A 1 26.57 12.95 35.56
C MET A 1 25.35 13.35 36.38
N SER A 2 24.23 13.66 35.72
CA SER A 2 22.95 13.93 36.39
C SER A 2 22.05 12.74 36.09
N SER A 3 21.83 11.88 37.08
CA SER A 3 20.89 10.78 36.99
C SER A 3 19.48 11.34 37.17
N THR A 4 18.77 11.56 36.06
CA THR A 4 17.32 11.70 36.09
C THR A 4 16.74 10.33 36.42
N THR A 5 16.53 10.08 37.72
CA THR A 5 15.74 8.95 38.20
C THR A 5 14.28 9.23 37.86
N THR A 6 13.84 8.80 36.68
CA THR A 6 12.41 8.77 36.34
C THR A 6 11.72 7.91 37.38
N THR A 7 10.87 8.54 38.19
CA THR A 7 10.11 7.88 39.24
C THR A 7 9.20 6.85 38.55
N LEU A 8 9.39 5.56 38.85
CA LEU A 8 8.47 4.50 38.42
C LEU A 8 7.07 4.87 38.91
N GLN A 9 6.19 5.27 37.99
CA GLN A 9 4.78 5.46 38.29
C GLN A 9 4.25 4.12 38.83
N ASN A 10 3.48 4.16 39.92
CA ASN A 10 2.76 2.98 40.40
C ASN A 10 1.63 2.71 39.42
N VAL A 11 1.87 1.82 38.48
CA VAL A 11 0.90 1.49 37.44
C VAL A 11 0.04 0.32 37.92
N ALA A 12 -1.29 0.46 37.91
CA ALA A 12 -2.20 -0.45 38.60
C ALA A 12 -2.44 -1.77 37.83
N SER A 13 -2.02 -1.83 36.57
CA SER A 13 -2.11 -3.03 35.72
C SER A 13 -0.97 -3.11 34.70
N LEU A 14 -0.77 -4.30 34.13
CA LEU A 14 0.16 -4.50 33.01
C LEU A 14 -0.24 -3.64 31.80
N ASP A 15 -1.53 -3.46 31.55
CA ASP A 15 -2.05 -2.69 30.41
C ASP A 15 -1.75 -1.20 30.56
N GLU A 16 -1.93 -0.64 31.75
CA GLU A 16 -1.53 0.73 32.03
C GLU A 16 0.00 0.89 31.94
N PHE A 17 0.79 -0.13 32.32
CA PHE A 17 2.26 -0.07 32.21
C PHE A 17 2.70 -0.12 30.75
N LEU A 18 2.07 -0.98 29.94
CA LEU A 18 2.31 -1.03 28.49
C LEU A 18 1.83 0.25 27.81
N LYS A 19 0.77 0.90 28.29
CA LYS A 19 0.33 2.21 27.81
C LYS A 19 1.29 3.34 28.21
N ALA A 20 1.87 3.27 29.41
CA ALA A 20 2.87 4.23 29.89
C ALA A 20 4.26 4.00 29.26
N ALA A 21 4.58 2.74 28.94
CA ALA A 21 5.78 2.31 28.23
C ALA A 21 5.51 2.13 26.72
N ALA A 22 4.39 2.68 26.22
CA ALA A 22 3.90 2.41 24.87
C ALA A 22 4.97 2.75 23.86
N THR A 23 5.26 1.78 23.00
CA THR A 23 5.93 2.05 21.75
C THR A 23 5.03 2.97 20.92
N GLU A 24 5.61 3.82 20.07
CA GLU A 24 4.86 4.76 19.19
C GLU A 24 3.81 4.06 18.32
N THR A 25 3.92 2.73 18.22
CA THR A 25 3.10 1.80 17.43
C THR A 25 1.86 1.23 18.10
N VAL A 26 1.72 1.26 19.44
CA VAL A 26 0.47 0.80 20.12
C VAL A 26 -0.78 1.48 19.53
N PRO A 27 -0.78 2.81 19.32
CA PRO A 27 -1.78 3.50 18.52
C PRO A 27 -2.30 2.83 17.25
N LEU A 28 -1.43 2.16 16.48
CA LEU A 28 -1.78 1.55 15.18
C LEU A 28 -2.84 0.45 15.31
N PHE A 29 -3.01 -0.09 16.53
CA PHE A 29 -3.85 -1.25 16.79
C PHE A 29 -5.11 -0.90 17.60
N GLU A 30 -5.32 0.38 17.94
CA GLU A 30 -6.45 0.82 18.79
C GLU A 30 -7.77 0.93 18.02
N HIS A 31 -7.70 1.29 16.73
CA HIS A 31 -8.88 1.64 15.92
C HIS A 31 -9.22 0.60 14.84
N LEU A 32 -8.41 -0.46 14.73
CA LEU A 32 -8.58 -1.54 13.76
C LEU A 32 -8.50 -2.89 14.43
N GLU A 33 -9.48 -3.74 14.15
CA GLU A 33 -9.49 -5.13 14.58
C GLU A 33 -8.92 -6.02 13.48
N PHE A 34 -7.90 -6.81 13.83
CA PHE A 34 -7.26 -7.74 12.89
C PHE A 34 -7.77 -9.17 13.02
N GLU A 35 -8.85 -9.39 13.78
CA GLU A 35 -9.39 -10.73 14.05
C GLU A 35 -9.96 -11.41 12.80
N PHE A 36 -10.33 -10.64 11.76
CA PHE A 36 -10.74 -11.16 10.44
C PHE A 36 -9.68 -12.08 9.82
N LEU A 37 -8.39 -11.90 10.15
CA LEU A 37 -7.32 -12.78 9.70
C LEU A 37 -7.48 -14.24 10.16
N ARG A 38 -8.36 -14.53 11.11
CA ARG A 38 -8.66 -15.91 11.53
C ARG A 38 -9.58 -16.65 10.55
N GLU A 39 -10.27 -15.92 9.70
CA GLU A 39 -11.29 -16.47 8.80
C GLU A 39 -10.65 -17.17 7.59
N TYR A 40 -9.40 -16.83 7.26
CA TYR A 40 -8.69 -17.46 6.16
C TYR A 40 -8.14 -18.85 6.52
N ASP A 41 -8.55 -19.84 5.73
CA ASP A 41 -8.17 -21.25 5.89
C ASP A 41 -6.65 -21.48 5.84
N VAL A 42 -5.90 -20.64 5.13
CA VAL A 42 -4.43 -20.74 5.03
C VAL A 42 -3.77 -20.66 6.41
N PHE A 43 -4.38 -19.92 7.34
CA PHE A 43 -3.87 -19.78 8.71
C PHE A 43 -4.36 -20.88 9.66
N ALA A 44 -5.30 -21.72 9.23
CA ALA A 44 -5.84 -22.79 10.06
C ALA A 44 -4.73 -23.81 10.45
N PRO A 45 -4.84 -24.45 11.62
CA PRO A 45 -3.92 -25.52 12.01
C PRO A 45 -3.99 -26.70 11.04
N CYS A 46 -2.85 -27.15 10.53
CA CYS A 46 -2.80 -28.36 9.70
C CYS A 46 -3.07 -29.61 10.56
N LYS A 47 -3.96 -30.51 10.10
CA LYS A 47 -4.33 -31.76 10.80
C LYS A 47 -3.13 -32.69 11.10
N ARG A 48 -2.05 -32.59 10.32
CA ARG A 48 -0.81 -33.38 10.48
C ARG A 48 0.40 -32.53 10.87
N GLY A 49 0.22 -31.22 11.00
CA GLY A 49 1.30 -30.27 11.28
C GLY A 49 1.47 -30.00 12.77
N ARG A 50 2.58 -29.34 13.12
CA ARG A 50 2.79 -28.81 14.47
C ARG A 50 1.72 -27.76 14.76
N THR A 51 1.13 -27.80 15.96
CA THR A 51 0.15 -26.80 16.41
C THR A 51 0.74 -25.40 16.29
N ARG A 52 0.05 -24.52 15.55
CA ARG A 52 0.38 -23.10 15.44
C ARG A 52 0.14 -22.47 16.81
N VAL A 53 1.19 -21.89 17.41
CA VAL A 53 1.10 -21.29 18.76
C VAL A 53 0.76 -19.81 18.70
N HIS A 54 1.19 -19.12 17.65
CA HIS A 54 0.92 -17.70 17.45
C HIS A 54 -0.27 -17.52 16.51
N LYS A 55 -1.11 -16.53 16.81
CA LYS A 55 -2.32 -16.26 16.03
C LYS A 55 -2.00 -15.27 14.90
N PRO A 56 -2.69 -15.34 13.75
CA PRO A 56 -2.46 -14.43 12.63
C PRO A 56 -2.55 -12.94 12.98
N PRO A 57 -3.52 -12.47 13.81
CA PRO A 57 -3.59 -11.06 14.19
C PRO A 57 -2.35 -10.56 14.94
N GLU A 58 -1.77 -11.40 15.81
CA GLU A 58 -0.56 -11.06 16.57
C GLU A 58 0.65 -10.93 15.65
N LEU A 59 0.78 -11.86 14.70
CA LEU A 59 1.84 -11.85 13.69
C LEU A 59 1.72 -10.62 12.78
N PHE A 60 0.53 -10.32 12.30
CA PHE A 60 0.29 -9.14 11.45
C PHE A 60 0.63 -7.85 12.18
N ARG A 61 0.16 -7.66 13.42
CA ARG A 61 0.57 -6.51 14.27
C ARG A 61 2.08 -6.45 14.46
N GLY A 62 2.74 -7.60 14.67
CA GLY A 62 4.20 -7.68 14.74
C GLY A 62 4.91 -7.18 13.48
N PHE A 63 4.40 -7.51 12.30
CA PHE A 63 4.94 -7.00 11.03
C PHE A 63 4.70 -5.51 10.87
N LEU A 64 3.48 -5.02 11.13
CA LEU A 64 3.15 -3.60 11.07
C LEU A 64 4.02 -2.77 12.02
N HIS A 65 4.21 -3.24 13.25
CA HIS A 65 5.12 -2.63 14.22
C HIS A 65 6.55 -2.55 13.64
N CYS A 66 7.09 -3.67 13.17
CA CYS A 66 8.45 -3.68 12.66
C CYS A 66 8.63 -2.77 11.45
N TYR A 67 7.67 -2.73 10.53
CA TYR A 67 7.75 -1.84 9.36
C TYR A 67 7.67 -0.37 9.75
N TYR A 68 6.79 -0.02 10.69
CA TYR A 68 6.71 1.34 11.23
C TYR A 68 8.04 1.78 11.89
N GLU A 69 8.74 0.85 12.55
CA GLU A 69 10.05 1.08 13.16
C GLU A 69 11.23 0.87 12.19
N ASN A 70 10.98 0.78 10.88
CA ASN A 70 12.01 0.56 9.85
C ASN A 70 12.84 -0.73 10.00
N VAL A 71 12.24 -1.78 10.57
CA VAL A 71 12.83 -3.12 10.76
C VAL A 71 12.32 -4.08 9.69
N TYR A 72 13.18 -4.36 8.70
CA TYR A 72 12.82 -5.18 7.53
C TYR A 72 13.52 -6.54 7.50
N GLY A 73 12.80 -7.55 6.99
CA GLY A 73 13.31 -8.90 6.74
C GLY A 73 13.16 -9.86 7.93
N THR A 74 13.09 -11.16 7.62
CA THR A 74 12.71 -12.20 8.59
C THR A 74 13.59 -12.23 9.84
N ARG A 75 14.92 -12.07 9.69
CA ARG A 75 15.87 -12.13 10.82
C ARG A 75 15.79 -10.89 11.72
N PRO A 76 15.88 -9.64 11.21
CA PRO A 76 15.64 -8.44 12.02
C PRO A 76 14.29 -8.44 12.73
N ILE A 77 13.21 -8.77 12.01
CA ILE A 77 11.85 -8.84 12.59
C ILE A 77 11.80 -9.85 13.73
N THR A 78 12.32 -11.07 13.53
CA THR A 78 12.35 -12.07 14.61
C THR A 78 13.08 -11.57 15.85
N ARG A 79 14.17 -10.81 15.66
CA ARG A 79 14.97 -10.26 16.75
C ARG A 79 14.22 -9.16 17.49
N GLU A 80 13.56 -8.26 16.76
CA GLU A 80 12.76 -7.19 17.35
C GLU A 80 11.61 -7.76 18.17
N LEU A 81 10.93 -8.78 17.63
CA LEU A 81 9.86 -9.48 18.35
C LEU A 81 10.34 -10.33 19.53
N GLN A 82 11.66 -10.40 19.83
CA GLN A 82 12.13 -10.93 21.12
C GLN A 82 12.06 -9.90 22.25
N ASN A 83 11.92 -8.60 21.94
CA ASN A 83 11.82 -7.55 22.92
C ASN A 83 10.52 -7.71 23.75
N PRO A 84 10.61 -7.85 25.10
CA PRO A 84 9.46 -8.05 25.97
C PRO A 84 8.35 -7.01 25.84
N LEU A 85 8.68 -5.76 25.52
CA LEU A 85 7.67 -4.72 25.33
C LEU A 85 6.96 -4.92 23.99
N VAL A 86 7.72 -5.12 22.91
CA VAL A 86 7.21 -5.23 21.55
C VAL A 86 6.24 -6.39 21.39
N TRP A 87 6.63 -7.62 21.75
CA TRP A 87 5.75 -8.76 21.53
C TRP A 87 4.50 -8.71 22.41
N ARG A 88 4.56 -8.07 23.59
CA ARG A 88 3.37 -7.85 24.41
C ARG A 88 2.44 -6.83 23.78
N CYS A 89 2.96 -5.72 23.28
CA CYS A 89 2.17 -4.71 22.55
C CYS A 89 1.49 -5.29 21.30
N CYS A 90 2.11 -6.26 20.63
CA CYS A 90 1.52 -6.95 19.48
C CYS A 90 0.49 -8.03 19.88
N GLY A 91 0.36 -8.32 21.19
CA GLY A 91 -0.61 -9.27 21.74
C GLY A 91 -0.15 -10.73 21.74
N PHE A 92 1.14 -11.01 21.59
CA PHE A 92 1.65 -12.38 21.73
C PHE A 92 1.65 -12.82 23.20
N ASP A 93 1.51 -14.13 23.46
CA ASP A 93 1.75 -14.71 24.80
C ASP A 93 3.24 -14.96 25.09
N ARG A 94 4.04 -15.09 24.02
CA ARG A 94 5.48 -15.33 24.03
C ARG A 94 6.07 -14.92 22.68
N PRO A 95 7.38 -14.60 22.58
CA PRO A 95 7.95 -14.13 21.31
C PRO A 95 7.90 -15.23 20.22
N PRO A 96 7.60 -14.87 18.97
CA PRO A 96 7.58 -15.82 17.86
C PRO A 96 8.99 -16.29 17.47
N SER A 97 9.08 -17.51 16.96
CA SER A 97 10.31 -18.02 16.36
C SER A 97 10.47 -17.51 14.93
N ARG A 98 11.70 -17.60 14.40
CA ARG A 98 11.97 -17.28 12.99
C ARG A 98 11.07 -18.06 12.03
N ASP A 99 10.85 -19.35 12.31
CA ASP A 99 10.02 -20.22 11.47
C ASP A 99 8.52 -19.85 11.55
N ALA A 100 8.08 -19.17 12.62
CA ALA A 100 6.71 -18.66 12.71
C ALA A 100 6.55 -17.41 11.83
N VAL A 101 7.51 -16.49 11.91
CA VAL A 101 7.58 -15.27 11.09
C VAL A 101 7.66 -15.62 9.60
N ASP A 102 8.53 -16.55 9.23
CA ASP A 102 8.75 -16.97 7.84
C ASP A 102 7.50 -17.65 7.24
N ARG A 103 6.91 -18.59 7.99
CA ARG A 103 5.67 -19.27 7.58
C ARG A 103 4.51 -18.30 7.44
N PHE A 104 4.40 -17.30 8.31
CA PHE A 104 3.36 -16.29 8.19
C PHE A 104 3.45 -15.52 6.88
N LEU A 105 4.66 -15.13 6.43
CA LEU A 105 4.81 -14.47 5.13
C LEU A 105 4.38 -15.36 3.96
N THR A 106 4.69 -16.65 4.02
CA THR A 106 4.24 -17.62 3.00
C THR A 106 2.71 -17.76 3.00
N ASP A 107 2.10 -17.90 4.17
CA ASP A 107 0.65 -18.04 4.28
C ASP A 107 -0.07 -16.74 3.89
N LEU A 108 0.45 -15.59 4.33
CA LEU A 108 -0.11 -14.27 4.03
C LEU A 108 -0.14 -14.02 2.53
N GLU A 109 0.90 -14.43 1.79
CA GLU A 109 0.94 -14.21 0.33
C GLU A 109 -0.29 -14.76 -0.41
N HIS A 110 -0.92 -15.83 0.09
CA HIS A 110 -2.08 -16.44 -0.53
C HIS A 110 -3.37 -15.60 -0.38
N VAL A 111 -3.39 -14.68 0.58
CA VAL A 111 -4.58 -13.89 0.95
C VAL A 111 -4.26 -12.39 1.06
N VAL A 112 -3.09 -11.97 0.58
CA VAL A 112 -2.58 -10.63 0.88
C VAL A 112 -3.40 -9.52 0.19
N ASP A 113 -3.96 -9.83 -0.98
CA ASP A 113 -4.88 -8.95 -1.69
C ASP A 113 -6.16 -8.76 -0.87
N GLU A 114 -6.81 -9.84 -0.44
CA GLU A 114 -8.03 -9.81 0.38
C GLU A 114 -7.81 -9.07 1.72
N VAL A 115 -6.62 -9.23 2.32
CA VAL A 115 -6.23 -8.49 3.54
C VAL A 115 -6.06 -7.00 3.26
N PHE A 116 -5.45 -6.64 2.14
CA PHE A 116 -5.29 -5.25 1.72
C PHE A 116 -6.65 -4.62 1.39
N ASP A 117 -7.48 -5.31 0.60
CA ASP A 117 -8.82 -4.88 0.21
C ASP A 117 -9.70 -4.64 1.44
N HIS A 118 -9.64 -5.54 2.44
CA HIS A 118 -10.36 -5.34 3.70
C HIS A 118 -9.95 -4.02 4.40
N LEU A 119 -8.66 -3.66 4.39
CA LEU A 119 -8.20 -2.39 4.97
C LEU A 119 -8.59 -1.18 4.12
N VAL A 120 -8.65 -1.34 2.79
CA VAL A 120 -9.17 -0.30 1.88
C VAL A 120 -10.65 -0.07 2.14
N GLU A 121 -11.46 -1.12 2.30
CA GLU A 121 -12.87 -1.02 2.70
C GLU A 121 -13.01 -0.28 4.04
N GLN A 122 -12.14 -0.57 5.02
CA GLN A 122 -12.13 0.17 6.29
C GLN A 122 -11.82 1.66 6.11
N ALA A 123 -10.93 2.03 5.18
CA ALA A 123 -10.67 3.43 4.85
C ALA A 123 -11.87 4.08 4.14
N ALA A 124 -12.51 3.36 3.22
CA ALA A 124 -13.70 3.81 2.48
C ALA A 124 -14.89 4.07 3.42
N LEU A 125 -15.14 3.16 4.37
CA LEU A 125 -16.20 3.31 5.38
C LEU A 125 -16.03 4.54 6.27
N ARG A 126 -14.80 5.07 6.38
CA ARG A 126 -14.46 6.29 7.11
C ARG A 126 -14.51 7.55 6.26
N GLY A 127 -14.85 7.43 4.97
CA GLY A 127 -14.92 8.55 4.04
C GLY A 127 -13.54 9.11 3.67
N LEU A 128 -12.49 8.28 3.71
CA LEU A 128 -11.13 8.70 3.41
C LEU A 128 -10.80 8.78 1.91
N LEU A 129 -11.70 8.29 1.05
CA LEU A 129 -11.54 8.36 -0.40
C LEU A 129 -12.03 9.70 -0.94
N ASP A 130 -11.27 10.29 -1.85
CA ASP A 130 -11.64 11.51 -2.56
C ASP A 130 -12.22 11.21 -3.97
N SER A 131 -12.71 12.26 -4.64
CA SER A 131 -13.28 12.15 -5.97
C SER A 131 -12.25 12.02 -7.11
N THR A 132 -10.96 11.84 -6.81
CA THR A 132 -9.88 11.88 -7.80
C THR A 132 -8.85 10.80 -7.52
N TYR A 133 -8.85 9.75 -8.34
CA TYR A 133 -7.85 8.70 -8.24
C TYR A 133 -6.63 9.01 -9.11
N ARG A 134 -5.49 8.42 -8.76
CA ARG A 134 -4.22 8.56 -9.47
C ARG A 134 -3.61 7.20 -9.65
N ILE A 135 -3.28 6.84 -10.87
CA ILE A 135 -2.55 5.60 -11.18
C ILE A 135 -1.10 5.95 -11.49
N ASP A 136 -0.19 5.24 -10.85
CA ASP A 136 1.23 5.34 -11.14
C ASP A 136 1.95 4.04 -10.81
N SER A 137 3.11 3.84 -11.40
CA SER A 137 3.93 2.66 -11.13
C SER A 137 5.28 3.04 -10.54
N THR A 138 5.66 2.36 -9.46
CA THR A 138 6.94 2.56 -8.76
C THR A 138 7.83 1.33 -8.88
N HIS A 139 9.15 1.54 -8.86
CA HIS A 139 10.11 0.45 -8.71
C HIS A 139 10.10 -0.08 -7.27
N VAL A 140 10.39 -1.37 -7.14
CA VAL A 140 10.57 -2.09 -5.89
C VAL A 140 11.94 -2.76 -5.94
N GLU A 141 12.90 -2.26 -5.18
CA GLU A 141 14.25 -2.82 -5.16
C GLU A 141 14.28 -4.16 -4.42
N ALA A 142 14.90 -5.15 -5.05
CA ALA A 142 15.15 -6.45 -4.43
C ALA A 142 16.60 -6.56 -3.96
N ILE A 143 16.84 -7.45 -3.00
CA ILE A 143 18.21 -7.88 -2.70
C ILE A 143 18.83 -8.58 -3.91
N GLN A 144 20.14 -8.39 -4.10
CA GLN A 144 20.90 -8.97 -5.22
C GLN A 144 20.77 -10.50 -5.38
N TRP A 145 20.42 -11.20 -4.31
CA TRP A 145 20.28 -12.66 -4.26
C TRP A 145 18.81 -13.12 -4.38
N ASN A 146 17.94 -12.28 -4.94
CA ASN A 146 16.57 -12.66 -5.25
C ASN A 146 16.51 -13.27 -6.65
N ASP A 147 16.43 -14.59 -6.73
CA ASP A 147 16.61 -15.33 -7.98
C ASP A 147 15.48 -15.09 -9.00
N GLU A 148 14.39 -14.47 -8.56
CA GLU A 148 13.20 -14.16 -9.37
C GLU A 148 13.11 -12.67 -9.74
N ALA A 149 13.99 -11.82 -9.22
CA ALA A 149 14.10 -10.42 -9.60
C ALA A 149 14.91 -10.24 -10.90
N SER A 150 14.62 -9.17 -11.63
CA SER A 150 15.29 -8.84 -12.89
C SER A 150 15.88 -7.44 -12.89
N TRP A 151 16.88 -7.22 -13.74
CA TRP A 151 17.32 -5.86 -14.07
C TRP A 151 16.25 -5.20 -14.93
N ASN A 152 15.75 -4.08 -14.44
CA ASN A 152 14.74 -3.27 -15.07
C ASN A 152 15.30 -1.86 -15.31
N TYR A 153 14.79 -1.18 -16.33
CA TYR A 153 15.15 0.21 -16.61
C TYR A 153 14.05 1.14 -16.08
N ASP A 154 14.44 2.12 -15.28
CA ASP A 154 13.58 3.23 -14.87
C ASP A 154 13.81 4.40 -15.82
N SER A 155 12.88 4.62 -16.75
CA SER A 155 12.96 5.72 -17.71
C SER A 155 12.86 7.10 -17.08
N THR A 156 12.30 7.21 -15.87
CA THR A 156 12.19 8.48 -15.14
C THR A 156 13.53 8.87 -14.53
N ALA A 157 14.26 7.89 -13.99
CA ALA A 157 15.58 8.11 -13.37
C ALA A 157 16.75 7.95 -14.37
N GLU A 158 16.48 7.42 -15.57
CA GLU A 158 17.49 6.99 -16.55
C GLU A 158 18.49 5.97 -15.99
N GLU A 159 18.04 5.12 -15.06
CA GLU A 159 18.87 4.18 -14.31
C GLU A 159 18.33 2.76 -14.35
N HIS A 160 19.21 1.78 -14.15
CA HIS A 160 18.81 0.38 -13.99
C HIS A 160 18.69 0.03 -12.51
N TYR A 161 17.62 -0.67 -12.14
CA TYR A 161 17.45 -1.22 -10.81
C TYR A 161 17.24 -2.73 -10.89
N TYR A 162 17.67 -3.44 -9.85
CA TYR A 162 17.43 -4.88 -9.71
C TYR A 162 16.22 -5.10 -8.80
N GLY A 163 15.13 -5.63 -9.35
CA GLY A 163 13.91 -5.77 -8.57
C GLY A 163 12.66 -6.01 -9.40
N PHE A 164 11.57 -5.42 -8.93
CA PHE A 164 10.20 -5.61 -9.39
C PHE A 164 9.51 -4.26 -9.59
N GLY A 165 8.26 -4.28 -10.05
CA GLY A 165 7.40 -3.10 -10.07
C GLY A 165 6.22 -3.24 -9.10
N CYS A 166 5.60 -2.12 -8.80
CA CYS A 166 4.29 -2.06 -8.17
C CYS A 166 3.47 -0.95 -8.84
N THR A 167 2.35 -1.30 -9.45
CA THR A 167 1.37 -0.34 -9.96
C THR A 167 0.35 -0.08 -8.89
N ILE A 168 0.13 1.18 -8.54
CA ILE A 168 -0.74 1.58 -7.43
C ILE A 168 -1.76 2.58 -7.98
N VAL A 169 -3.03 2.37 -7.65
CA VAL A 169 -4.03 3.43 -7.71
C VAL A 169 -4.18 3.98 -6.30
N SER A 170 -4.11 5.31 -6.18
CA SER A 170 -4.23 6.02 -4.92
C SER A 170 -5.24 7.15 -4.97
N THR A 171 -5.67 7.56 -3.79
CA THR A 171 -6.58 8.69 -3.55
C THR A 171 -5.95 9.70 -2.60
N GLY A 172 -6.47 10.94 -2.66
CA GLY A 172 -6.10 12.13 -1.90
C GLY A 172 -5.02 11.99 -0.84
N ALA A 173 -5.40 11.54 0.36
CA ALA A 173 -4.54 11.52 1.54
C ALA A 173 -3.41 10.47 1.48
N LYS A 174 -2.78 10.25 0.32
CA LYS A 174 -1.74 9.24 0.10
C LYS A 174 -2.21 7.83 0.42
N ILE A 175 -3.46 7.52 0.12
CA ILE A 175 -4.07 6.22 0.46
C ILE A 175 -4.01 5.32 -0.78
N PRO A 176 -3.30 4.19 -0.73
CA PRO A 176 -3.40 3.18 -1.79
C PRO A 176 -4.75 2.48 -1.71
N ILE A 177 -5.46 2.36 -2.82
CA ILE A 177 -6.79 1.75 -2.90
C ILE A 177 -6.82 0.47 -3.74
N ALA A 178 -5.87 0.33 -4.67
CA ALA A 178 -5.64 -0.88 -5.44
C ALA A 178 -4.17 -0.96 -5.79
N ALA A 179 -3.62 -2.17 -5.88
CA ALA A 179 -2.24 -2.36 -6.27
C ALA A 179 -2.01 -3.68 -6.99
N GLU A 180 -1.05 -3.70 -7.90
CA GLU A 180 -0.50 -4.92 -8.49
C GLU A 180 1.02 -4.96 -8.31
N PHE A 181 1.52 -6.11 -7.85
CA PHE A 181 2.95 -6.41 -7.86
C PHE A 181 3.39 -7.04 -9.19
N THR A 182 4.21 -6.35 -9.95
CA THR A 182 4.61 -6.74 -11.31
C THR A 182 6.07 -7.19 -11.38
N GLN A 183 6.53 -7.67 -12.54
CA GLN A 183 7.95 -7.99 -12.75
C GLN A 183 8.80 -6.74 -13.02
N ALA A 184 8.19 -5.67 -13.52
CA ALA A 184 8.86 -4.43 -13.90
C ALA A 184 7.97 -3.23 -13.57
N LYS A 185 8.60 -2.08 -13.28
CA LYS A 185 7.93 -0.80 -13.03
C LYS A 185 6.95 -0.43 -14.15
N GLN A 186 7.28 -0.66 -15.41
CA GLN A 186 6.35 -0.33 -16.49
C GLN A 186 5.17 -1.30 -16.48
N ALA A 187 3.98 -0.78 -16.15
CA ALA A 187 2.74 -1.53 -16.21
C ALA A 187 2.40 -1.87 -17.68
N SER A 188 1.89 -3.08 -17.89
CA SER A 188 1.20 -3.39 -19.13
C SER A 188 -0.19 -2.76 -19.13
N GLU A 189 -0.80 -2.58 -20.30
CA GLU A 189 -2.20 -2.15 -20.40
C GLU A 189 -3.15 -3.08 -19.62
N GLU A 190 -2.93 -4.40 -19.69
CA GLU A 190 -3.69 -5.38 -18.91
C GLU A 190 -3.58 -5.14 -17.40
N THR A 191 -2.37 -4.81 -16.91
CA THR A 191 -2.14 -4.47 -15.51
C THR A 191 -2.84 -3.18 -15.11
N ALA A 192 -2.70 -2.13 -15.92
CA ALA A 192 -3.37 -0.86 -15.68
C ALA A 192 -4.90 -1.05 -15.60
N MET A 193 -5.46 -1.83 -16.53
CA MET A 193 -6.89 -2.15 -16.57
C MET A 193 -7.33 -2.93 -15.33
N ARG A 194 -6.57 -3.94 -14.88
CA ARG A 194 -6.91 -4.71 -13.68
C ARG A 194 -6.91 -3.83 -12.44
N VAL A 195 -5.81 -3.12 -12.16
CA VAL A 195 -5.71 -2.29 -10.95
C VAL A 195 -6.75 -1.16 -10.96
N THR A 196 -7.07 -0.63 -12.15
CA THR A 196 -8.15 0.36 -12.29
C THR A 196 -9.52 -0.26 -11.95
N ARG A 197 -9.83 -1.47 -12.43
CA ARG A 197 -11.08 -2.17 -12.09
C ARG A 197 -11.20 -2.42 -10.59
N ASP A 198 -10.12 -2.87 -9.96
CA ASP A 198 -10.09 -3.15 -8.53
C ASP A 198 -10.35 -1.86 -7.74
N ALA A 199 -9.76 -0.73 -8.14
CA ALA A 199 -10.02 0.58 -7.54
C ALA A 199 -11.48 1.03 -7.69
N LEU A 200 -12.08 0.85 -8.87
CA LEU A 200 -13.48 1.22 -9.11
C LEU A 200 -14.49 0.31 -8.41
N ALA A 201 -14.09 -0.92 -8.06
CA ALA A 201 -14.92 -1.83 -7.27
C ALA A 201 -15.08 -1.36 -5.81
N VAL A 202 -14.11 -0.59 -5.30
CA VAL A 202 -14.17 0.02 -3.96
C VAL A 202 -15.14 1.20 -3.96
N ASP A 203 -14.91 2.19 -4.82
CA ASP A 203 -15.77 3.35 -5.02
C ASP A 203 -15.46 4.02 -6.38
N THR A 204 -16.43 4.75 -6.93
CA THR A 204 -16.33 5.39 -8.26
C THR A 204 -15.94 6.87 -8.14
N PRO A 205 -14.72 7.28 -8.53
CA PRO A 205 -14.29 8.67 -8.49
C PRO A 205 -14.90 9.45 -9.67
N ILE A 206 -14.77 10.77 -9.65
CA ILE A 206 -15.10 11.60 -10.83
C ILE A 206 -13.96 11.54 -11.85
N TRP A 207 -12.72 11.53 -11.36
CA TRP A 207 -11.52 11.63 -12.19
C TRP A 207 -10.55 10.50 -11.86
N ILE A 208 -9.84 10.01 -12.87
CA ILE A 208 -8.63 9.22 -12.65
C ILE A 208 -7.49 9.76 -13.51
N ILE A 209 -6.33 9.93 -12.90
CA ILE A 209 -5.19 10.62 -13.49
C ILE A 209 -4.03 9.64 -13.69
N GLY A 210 -3.44 9.58 -14.89
CA GLY A 210 -2.25 8.79 -15.23
C GLY A 210 -1.26 9.60 -16.07
N ASP A 211 -0.02 9.11 -16.31
CA ASP A 211 0.85 9.70 -17.36
C ASP A 211 0.45 9.23 -18.74
N SER A 212 1.18 9.75 -19.72
CA SER A 212 1.14 9.32 -21.11
C SER A 212 1.46 7.83 -21.32
N ALA A 213 1.95 7.08 -20.31
CA ALA A 213 2.06 5.63 -20.43
C ALA A 213 0.68 4.94 -20.28
N TYR A 214 -0.30 5.63 -19.69
CA TYR A 214 -1.70 5.19 -19.58
C TYR A 214 -2.59 5.78 -20.69
N ASP A 215 -2.02 6.50 -21.67
CA ASP A 215 -2.74 6.92 -22.89
C ASP A 215 -2.98 5.71 -23.80
N THR A 216 -3.94 4.88 -23.43
CA THR A 216 -4.46 3.79 -24.27
C THR A 216 -5.97 3.93 -24.45
N LEU A 217 -6.46 3.69 -25.66
CA LEU A 217 -7.88 3.83 -25.98
C LEU A 217 -8.75 2.92 -25.10
N GLN A 218 -8.32 1.68 -24.89
CA GLN A 218 -9.06 0.72 -24.06
C GLN A 218 -9.23 1.20 -22.62
N TRP A 219 -8.21 1.84 -22.04
CA TRP A 219 -8.29 2.38 -20.68
C TRP A 219 -9.22 3.59 -20.62
N HIS A 220 -9.14 4.48 -21.61
CA HIS A 220 -10.02 5.63 -21.72
C HIS A 220 -11.50 5.23 -21.89
N ASP A 221 -11.80 4.34 -22.84
CA ASP A 221 -13.16 3.86 -23.12
C ASP A 221 -13.78 3.21 -21.89
N PHE A 222 -13.04 2.33 -21.22
CA PHE A 222 -13.51 1.66 -20.01
C PHE A 222 -13.88 2.63 -18.89
N LEU A 223 -13.12 3.71 -18.73
CA LEU A 223 -13.39 4.71 -17.70
C LEU A 223 -14.60 5.58 -18.05
N LEU A 224 -14.71 6.01 -19.31
CA LEU A 224 -15.86 6.78 -19.79
C LEU A 224 -17.16 5.97 -19.69
N ASP A 225 -17.13 4.68 -20.06
CA ASP A 225 -18.24 3.74 -19.89
C ASP A 225 -18.66 3.59 -18.41
N ALA A 226 -17.70 3.71 -17.49
CA ALA A 226 -17.93 3.69 -16.04
C ALA A 226 -18.36 5.06 -15.48
N GLY A 227 -18.48 6.10 -16.31
CA GLY A 227 -18.81 7.46 -15.89
C GLY A 227 -17.66 8.21 -15.20
N VAL A 228 -16.42 7.72 -15.36
CA VAL A 228 -15.20 8.31 -14.81
C VAL A 228 -14.44 9.04 -15.91
N VAL A 229 -13.92 10.23 -15.62
CA VAL A 229 -13.17 10.99 -16.62
C VAL A 229 -11.68 10.67 -16.53
N PRO A 230 -11.09 9.98 -17.53
CA PRO A 230 -9.64 9.75 -17.60
C PRO A 230 -8.88 11.03 -17.93
N VAL A 231 -7.81 11.31 -17.18
CA VAL A 231 -6.89 12.42 -17.48
C VAL A 231 -5.48 11.87 -17.62
N ALA A 232 -5.09 11.59 -18.86
CA ALA A 232 -3.74 11.19 -19.25
C ALA A 232 -3.27 12.07 -20.43
N PRO A 233 -2.04 12.62 -20.38
CA PRO A 233 -1.50 13.38 -21.50
C PRO A 233 -1.45 12.52 -22.75
N TYR A 234 -1.88 13.10 -23.86
CA TYR A 234 -1.84 12.47 -25.16
C TYR A 234 -0.40 12.11 -25.55
N ASN A 235 -0.20 10.90 -26.05
CA ASN A 235 1.07 10.41 -26.56
C ASN A 235 1.00 10.33 -28.10
N PRO A 236 1.57 11.32 -28.82
CA PRO A 236 1.50 11.38 -30.28
C PRO A 236 2.16 10.18 -30.98
N ARG A 237 3.00 9.42 -30.28
CA ARG A 237 3.68 8.24 -30.83
C ARG A 237 2.74 7.04 -31.00
N ASN A 238 1.53 7.11 -30.45
CA ASN A 238 0.56 6.03 -30.52
C ASN A 238 -0.27 6.05 -31.82
N THR A 239 -0.09 7.03 -32.71
CA THR A 239 -0.80 7.14 -34.00
C THR A 239 0.12 7.69 -35.10
N ASP A 240 -0.12 7.27 -36.33
CA ASP A 240 0.55 7.81 -37.53
C ASP A 240 0.01 9.20 -37.92
N GLU A 241 -1.19 9.55 -37.48
CA GLU A 241 -1.85 10.84 -37.70
C GLU A 241 -2.14 11.52 -36.34
N PRO A 242 -1.21 12.34 -35.83
CA PRO A 242 -1.37 12.93 -34.50
C PRO A 242 -2.44 14.02 -34.48
N LEU A 243 -3.30 13.95 -33.46
CA LEU A 243 -4.31 14.96 -33.17
C LEU A 243 -3.70 16.18 -32.47
N ASP A 244 -4.35 17.34 -32.63
CA ASP A 244 -4.01 18.60 -31.94
C ASP A 244 -4.78 18.69 -30.61
N ILE A 245 -4.45 17.80 -29.68
CA ILE A 245 -5.05 17.69 -28.34
C ILE A 245 -3.96 17.54 -27.28
N GLU A 246 -4.22 17.98 -26.05
CA GLU A 246 -3.29 17.79 -24.93
C GLU A 246 -3.60 16.51 -24.15
N TYR A 247 -4.89 16.18 -23.99
CA TYR A 247 -5.36 15.01 -23.28
C TYR A 247 -6.21 14.14 -24.20
N ARG A 248 -6.00 12.82 -24.17
CA ARG A 248 -6.76 11.86 -25.00
C ARG A 248 -8.27 11.96 -24.82
N VAL A 249 -8.72 12.32 -23.61
CA VAL A 249 -10.14 12.45 -23.30
C VAL A 249 -10.85 13.57 -24.08
N GLU A 250 -10.11 14.57 -24.59
CA GLU A 250 -10.69 15.64 -25.41
C GLU A 250 -11.29 15.09 -26.71
N ASP A 251 -10.64 14.10 -27.31
CA ASP A 251 -11.09 13.40 -28.51
C ASP A 251 -12.14 12.33 -28.16
N GLN A 252 -11.85 11.50 -27.15
CA GLN A 252 -12.71 10.36 -26.82
C GLN A 252 -14.07 10.77 -26.25
N ILE A 253 -14.17 11.89 -25.52
CA ILE A 253 -15.47 12.29 -24.96
C ILE A 253 -16.48 12.68 -26.04
N GLU A 254 -16.03 13.14 -27.22
CA GLU A 254 -16.93 13.46 -28.33
C GLU A 254 -17.63 12.21 -28.88
N GLU A 255 -16.95 11.05 -28.84
CA GLU A 255 -17.54 9.76 -29.23
C GLU A 255 -18.56 9.23 -28.20
N HIS A 256 -18.33 9.55 -26.92
CA HIS A 256 -19.16 9.07 -25.80
C HIS A 256 -20.30 10.03 -25.44
N SER A 257 -20.21 11.32 -25.77
CA SER A 257 -21.23 12.32 -25.45
C SER A 257 -21.16 13.59 -26.31
N GLU A 258 -22.13 13.77 -27.21
CA GLU A 258 -22.27 14.98 -28.06
C GLU A 258 -22.50 16.29 -27.27
N ASP A 259 -23.01 16.20 -26.03
CA ASP A 259 -23.41 17.36 -25.22
C ASP A 259 -22.37 17.81 -24.17
N LEU A 260 -21.26 17.07 -24.00
CA LEU A 260 -20.27 17.34 -22.95
C LEU A 260 -19.01 17.98 -23.53
N GLN A 261 -18.85 19.28 -23.29
CA GLN A 261 -17.59 19.98 -23.57
C GLN A 261 -16.74 20.08 -22.31
N LEU A 262 -15.66 19.29 -22.25
CA LEU A 262 -14.63 19.45 -21.22
C LEU A 262 -13.77 20.68 -21.55
N LYS A 263 -13.67 21.60 -20.60
CA LYS A 263 -12.74 22.72 -20.74
C LYS A 263 -11.32 22.22 -20.48
N GLN A 264 -10.43 22.43 -21.43
CA GLN A 264 -9.00 22.13 -21.30
C GLN A 264 -8.40 22.70 -19.99
N SER A 265 -8.82 23.89 -19.55
CA SER A 265 -8.36 24.48 -18.28
C SER A 265 -8.71 23.64 -17.04
N VAL A 266 -9.82 22.90 -17.07
CA VAL A 266 -10.24 21.99 -15.98
C VAL A 266 -9.41 20.72 -16.02
N LEU A 267 -9.12 20.19 -17.21
CA LEU A 267 -8.22 19.05 -17.38
C LEU A 267 -6.82 19.38 -16.87
N GLU A 268 -6.30 20.55 -17.25
CA GLU A 268 -5.00 21.04 -16.79
C GLU A 268 -4.96 21.23 -15.27
N GLU A 269 -5.96 21.89 -14.67
CA GLU A 269 -6.04 22.04 -13.21
C GLU A 269 -6.10 20.67 -12.50
N THR A 270 -6.85 19.72 -13.08
CA THR A 270 -6.98 18.36 -12.54
C THR A 270 -5.66 17.61 -12.65
N TYR A 271 -5.01 17.66 -13.81
CA TYR A 271 -3.73 17.00 -14.06
C TYR A 271 -2.61 17.56 -13.19
N ASN A 272 -2.62 18.85 -12.85
CA ASN A 272 -1.66 19.43 -11.89
C ASN A 272 -1.69 18.77 -10.50
N ARG A 273 -2.78 18.07 -10.14
CA ARG A 273 -2.91 17.28 -8.90
C ARG A 273 -2.21 15.91 -8.99
N ARG A 274 -1.69 15.52 -10.15
CA ARG A 274 -0.94 14.28 -10.39
C ARG A 274 0.27 14.16 -9.47
N THR A 275 0.97 15.26 -9.18
CA THR A 275 2.15 15.30 -8.29
C THR A 275 1.91 14.69 -6.90
N GLN A 276 0.65 14.53 -6.47
CA GLN A 276 0.32 13.86 -5.22
C GLN A 276 0.55 12.33 -5.27
N VAL A 277 0.59 11.72 -6.46
CA VAL A 277 0.89 10.30 -6.61
C VAL A 277 2.34 9.99 -6.21
N GLU A 278 3.28 10.86 -6.55
CA GLU A 278 4.69 10.76 -6.13
C GLU A 278 4.80 10.79 -4.60
N ARG A 279 4.04 11.70 -3.96
CA ARG A 279 3.98 11.75 -2.49
C ARG A 279 3.37 10.49 -1.88
N THR A 280 2.47 9.82 -2.61
CA THR A 280 1.93 8.53 -2.16
C THR A 280 2.99 7.45 -2.27
N ASN A 281 3.70 7.39 -3.40
CA ASN A 281 4.83 6.47 -3.60
C ASN A 281 5.89 6.65 -2.52
N ASP A 282 6.22 7.88 -2.16
CA ASP A 282 7.16 8.17 -1.07
C ASP A 282 6.62 7.66 0.28
N ALA A 283 5.36 7.95 0.61
CA ALA A 283 4.77 7.50 1.87
C ALA A 283 4.68 5.97 2.00
N VAL A 284 4.40 5.24 0.90
CA VAL A 284 4.43 3.77 0.93
C VAL A 284 5.85 3.22 0.95
N LYS A 285 6.84 3.93 0.37
CA LYS A 285 8.26 3.58 0.50
C LYS A 285 8.76 3.74 1.92
N ASP A 286 8.35 4.79 2.62
CA ASP A 286 8.62 4.99 4.05
C ASP A 286 7.98 3.88 4.92
N CYS A 287 6.89 3.27 4.45
CA CYS A 287 6.29 2.08 5.07
C CYS A 287 6.99 0.75 4.69
N GLY A 288 8.05 0.78 3.88
CA GLY A 288 8.87 -0.38 3.53
C GLY A 288 8.74 -0.90 2.11
N LEU A 289 7.92 -0.29 1.24
CA LEU A 289 7.69 -0.78 -0.13
C LEU A 289 8.99 -0.83 -0.97
N GLY A 290 9.96 0.06 -0.69
CA GLY A 290 11.27 0.08 -1.34
C GLY A 290 12.34 -0.83 -0.72
N HIS A 291 12.01 -1.59 0.34
CA HIS A 291 13.00 -2.30 1.16
C HIS A 291 12.73 -3.81 1.24
N VAL A 292 12.49 -4.43 0.09
CA VAL A 292 12.21 -5.87 0.02
C VAL A 292 13.45 -6.69 0.35
N ARG A 293 13.40 -7.42 1.47
CA ARG A 293 14.45 -8.33 1.96
C ARG A 293 14.04 -9.79 1.76
N ALA A 294 13.51 -10.11 0.58
CA ALA A 294 13.04 -11.44 0.20
C ALA A 294 13.94 -12.08 -0.86
N ARG A 295 14.10 -13.41 -0.82
CA ARG A 295 14.87 -14.19 -1.82
C ARG A 295 14.04 -14.67 -3.02
N GLY A 296 12.72 -14.68 -2.91
CA GLY A 296 11.82 -15.11 -3.98
C GLY A 296 10.63 -14.16 -4.10
N ARG A 297 9.86 -14.34 -5.18
CA ARG A 297 8.77 -13.43 -5.55
C ARG A 297 7.61 -13.47 -4.55
N VAL A 298 7.29 -14.64 -4.01
CA VAL A 298 6.22 -14.85 -3.00
C VAL A 298 6.42 -13.94 -1.78
N HIS A 299 7.59 -14.03 -1.13
CA HIS A 299 7.88 -13.18 0.03
C HIS A 299 8.06 -11.72 -0.37
N ALA A 300 8.55 -11.42 -1.57
CA ALA A 300 8.65 -10.04 -2.05
C ALA A 300 7.28 -9.38 -2.14
N ARG A 301 6.31 -10.07 -2.75
CA ARG A 301 4.92 -9.62 -2.87
C ARG A 301 4.28 -9.40 -1.50
N ALA A 302 4.37 -10.37 -0.59
CA ALA A 302 3.82 -10.23 0.76
C ALA A 302 4.40 -9.02 1.50
N GLN A 303 5.71 -8.75 1.37
CA GLN A 303 6.37 -7.59 1.97
C GLN A 303 5.89 -6.27 1.36
N VAL A 304 5.72 -6.20 0.03
CA VAL A 304 5.17 -5.00 -0.64
C VAL A 304 3.77 -4.69 -0.11
N PHE A 305 2.90 -5.69 -0.04
CA PHE A 305 1.53 -5.46 0.44
C PHE A 305 1.46 -5.16 1.95
N LEU A 306 2.37 -5.69 2.76
CA LEU A 306 2.50 -5.28 4.17
C LEU A 306 2.81 -3.79 4.31
N ALA A 307 3.63 -3.22 3.42
CA ALA A 307 3.91 -1.79 3.41
C ALA A 307 2.66 -0.97 3.00
N LEU A 308 1.90 -1.45 2.02
CA LEU A 308 0.62 -0.83 1.63
C LEU A 308 -0.42 -0.90 2.76
N CYS A 309 -0.53 -2.04 3.44
CA CYS A 309 -1.37 -2.22 4.62
C CYS A 309 -0.97 -1.27 5.75
N LEU A 310 0.34 -1.13 6.04
CA LEU A 310 0.81 -0.19 7.05
C LEU A 310 0.41 1.24 6.71
N ARG A 311 0.54 1.66 5.45
CA ARG A 311 0.12 2.99 5.01
C ARG A 311 -1.36 3.25 5.30
N LEU A 312 -2.23 2.28 5.02
CA LEU A 312 -3.67 2.35 5.34
C LEU A 312 -3.91 2.45 6.85
N VAL A 313 -3.26 1.60 7.65
CA VAL A 313 -3.39 1.60 9.12
C VAL A 313 -2.97 2.95 9.70
N VAL A 314 -1.88 3.55 9.22
CA VAL A 314 -1.43 4.88 9.63
C VAL A 314 -2.46 5.96 9.24
N ALA A 315 -2.99 5.91 8.01
CA ALA A 315 -3.99 6.88 7.55
C ALA A 315 -5.25 6.85 8.43
N ILE A 316 -5.79 5.65 8.66
CA ILE A 316 -6.96 5.42 9.50
C ILE A 316 -6.70 5.87 10.93
N THR A 317 -5.55 5.51 11.50
CA THR A 317 -5.20 5.89 12.88
C THR A 317 -5.07 7.41 13.04
N ASN A 318 -4.49 8.10 12.05
CA ASN A 318 -4.40 9.56 12.08
C ASN A 318 -5.79 10.21 11.99
N ASP A 319 -6.67 9.72 11.12
CA ASP A 319 -8.04 10.22 10.99
C ASP A 319 -8.84 10.08 12.30
N GLU A 320 -8.79 8.89 12.91
CA GLU A 320 -9.48 8.58 14.16
C GLU A 320 -8.98 9.44 15.34
N ARG A 321 -7.76 9.97 15.24
CA ARG A 321 -7.16 10.90 16.21
C ARG A 321 -7.45 12.37 15.90
N GLY A 322 -8.14 12.66 14.80
CA GLY A 322 -8.39 14.01 14.30
C GLY A 322 -7.15 14.69 13.72
N ASP A 323 -6.10 13.93 13.38
CA ASP A 323 -4.92 14.39 12.66
C ASP A 323 -5.12 14.24 11.13
N ASN A 324 -4.22 14.82 10.34
CA ASN A 324 -4.26 14.69 8.89
C ASN A 324 -3.93 13.23 8.45
N PRO A 325 -4.84 12.52 7.76
CA PRO A 325 -4.61 11.13 7.33
C PRO A 325 -3.42 10.96 6.38
N GLY A 326 -3.01 12.04 5.69
CA GLY A 326 -1.86 12.09 4.77
C GLY A 326 -0.49 12.15 5.46
N ARG A 327 -0.42 12.16 6.79
CA ARG A 327 0.84 12.06 7.54
C ARG A 327 1.36 10.63 7.51
N GLU A 328 2.68 10.50 7.37
CA GLU A 328 3.39 9.21 7.35
C GLU A 328 3.64 8.64 8.75
N MET A 329 3.68 9.50 9.76
CA MET A 329 3.92 9.10 11.15
C MET A 329 2.79 9.61 12.05
N LEU A 330 2.57 8.88 13.14
CA LEU A 330 1.62 9.27 14.17
C LEU A 330 2.18 10.43 15.00
N ARG A 331 1.30 11.30 15.46
CA ARG A 331 1.67 12.33 16.42
C ARG A 331 1.78 11.72 17.81
N VAL A 332 2.92 11.96 18.46
CA VAL A 332 3.18 11.60 19.87
C VAL A 332 2.61 12.65 20.81
#